data_AF-A0A931M477-F1
#
_entry.id   AF-A0A931M477-F1
#
_cell.length_a   1.000
_cell.length_b   1.000
_cell.length_c   1.000
_cell.angle_alpha   90.00
_cell.angle_beta   90.00
_cell.angle_gamma   90.00
#
_symmetry.space_group_name_H-M   'P 1'
#
loop_
_entity.id
_entity.type
_entity.pdbx_description
1 polymer ?
#
loop_
_entity_poly.entity_id
_entity_poly.type
_entity_poly.pdbx_seq_one_letter_code
_entity_poly.pdbx_strand_id
1 'polypeptide(L)'
;MAYESIDKLQKVLADEIFSHTKDPKKAAGRALGTFIEIITYYLLKTWGFNHQTSIERGLEEYGNPAITHNVEFSLHPVIREHILKIDKSSRTITANVIKKALEKEQVFDISGYKNKFVSGLLSKEGVLRNAYTMTKSDNLYLLCSIKENKHDNDQIELHIYEQMPKAYAIFECKRVGVEEGMSKGPQTIEKAKQGAYVARTASSLQKIRNESGELYGIIYKSDNTPLIKPYIELMEDVVYSNEPELLRRFILTVGVVSNHGNWIKKNKEGAFDFSDENFQKELMVLAQSYDWLLFLTDEGLSKFIESLLLNPSEEFEPVKQAFLSSYTQDKKKNQFTKVQMNLDADRILLDFFSKNITAIEGWFKVISPKGKELVTLKDELSELNKKNWKEILV
;
A
#
# COMPACT_ATOMS: atom_id res chain seq x y z
N MET A 1 18.32 -19.85 -6.00
CA MET A 1 18.49 -19.34 -7.38
C MET A 1 17.18 -18.67 -7.73
N ALA A 2 17.17 -17.34 -7.86
CA ALA A 2 15.93 -16.61 -8.14
C ALA A 2 15.31 -17.07 -9.47
N TYR A 3 14.00 -17.28 -9.47
CA TYR A 3 13.27 -17.71 -10.66
C TYR A 3 13.38 -16.67 -11.77
N GLU A 4 13.67 -17.13 -13.00
CA GLU A 4 13.86 -16.27 -14.17
C GLU A 4 12.59 -15.53 -14.63
N SER A 5 11.40 -16.01 -14.21
CA SER A 5 10.13 -15.34 -14.49
C SER A 5 9.06 -15.63 -13.46
N ILE A 6 8.11 -14.71 -13.35
CA ILE A 6 6.96 -14.86 -12.45
C ILE A 6 6.01 -15.98 -12.87
N ASP A 7 5.91 -16.30 -14.16
CA ASP A 7 5.13 -17.46 -14.63
C ASP A 7 5.69 -18.78 -14.10
N LYS A 8 7.02 -18.93 -14.09
CA LYS A 8 7.68 -20.09 -13.49
C LYS A 8 7.40 -20.16 -12.00
N LEU A 9 7.48 -19.02 -11.30
CA LEU A 9 7.17 -18.94 -9.88
C LEU A 9 5.70 -19.28 -9.58
N GLN A 10 4.77 -18.79 -10.40
CA GLN A 10 3.34 -19.12 -10.27
C GLN A 10 3.11 -20.62 -10.44
N LYS A 11 3.80 -21.26 -11.39
CA LYS A 11 3.72 -22.71 -11.60
C LYS A 11 4.25 -23.48 -10.38
N VAL A 12 5.40 -23.09 -9.84
CA VAL A 12 5.95 -23.72 -8.62
C VAL A 12 4.97 -23.60 -7.45
N LEU A 13 4.42 -22.41 -7.20
CA LEU A 13 3.41 -22.22 -6.16
C LEU A 13 2.16 -23.07 -6.42
N ALA A 14 1.72 -23.16 -7.68
CA ALA A 14 0.57 -23.97 -8.07
C ALA A 14 0.80 -25.46 -7.78
N ASP A 15 1.98 -25.97 -8.12
CA ASP A 15 2.33 -27.39 -7.99
C ASP A 15 2.63 -27.77 -6.53
N GLU A 16 3.39 -26.94 -5.81
CA GLU A 16 3.88 -27.26 -4.45
C GLU A 16 2.90 -26.90 -3.34
N ILE A 17 2.13 -25.81 -3.50
CA ILE A 17 1.31 -25.26 -2.42
C ILE A 17 -0.19 -25.40 -2.71
N PHE A 18 -0.60 -25.10 -3.94
CA PHE A 18 -2.02 -24.99 -4.30
C PHE A 18 -2.58 -26.19 -5.07
N SER A 19 -1.83 -27.28 -5.20
CA SER A 19 -2.22 -28.50 -5.95
C SER A 19 -3.53 -29.11 -5.44
N HIS A 20 -3.84 -28.87 -4.17
CA HIS A 20 -5.05 -29.30 -3.49
C HIS A 20 -6.32 -28.49 -3.86
N THR A 21 -6.18 -27.36 -4.56
CA THR A 21 -7.29 -26.47 -4.93
C THR A 21 -7.88 -26.84 -6.29
N LYS A 22 -9.13 -26.45 -6.55
CA LYS A 22 -9.81 -26.71 -7.84
C LYS A 22 -9.13 -26.05 -9.04
N ASP A 23 -8.46 -24.91 -8.81
CA ASP A 23 -7.72 -24.16 -9.83
C ASP A 23 -6.40 -23.66 -9.21
N PRO A 24 -5.37 -24.52 -9.16
CA PRO A 24 -4.08 -24.23 -8.51
C PRO A 24 -3.41 -22.98 -9.06
N LYS A 25 -3.47 -22.79 -10.38
CA LYS A 25 -2.87 -21.64 -11.06
C LYS A 25 -3.53 -20.34 -10.63
N LYS A 26 -4.87 -20.28 -10.59
CA LYS A 26 -5.60 -19.09 -10.14
C LYS A 26 -5.35 -18.79 -8.67
N ALA A 27 -5.25 -19.81 -7.82
CA ALA A 27 -4.92 -19.67 -6.41
C ALA A 27 -3.50 -19.09 -6.22
N ALA A 28 -2.49 -19.67 -6.88
CA ALA A 28 -1.13 -19.15 -6.91
C ALA A 28 -1.07 -17.70 -7.42
N GLY A 29 -1.83 -17.39 -8.47
CA GLY A 29 -1.93 -16.04 -9.01
C GLY A 29 -2.52 -15.03 -8.01
N ARG A 30 -3.52 -15.43 -7.21
CA ARG A 30 -4.06 -14.57 -6.15
C ARG A 30 -3.03 -14.33 -5.03
N ALA A 31 -2.28 -15.36 -4.65
CA ALA A 31 -1.19 -15.23 -3.67
C ALA A 31 -0.11 -14.25 -4.15
N LEU A 32 0.24 -14.26 -5.44
CA LEU A 32 1.15 -13.28 -6.03
C LEU A 32 0.67 -11.83 -5.88
N GLY A 33 -0.63 -11.58 -6.01
CA GLY A 33 -1.20 -10.27 -5.70
C GLY A 33 -1.03 -9.87 -4.24
N THR A 34 -1.29 -10.81 -3.34
CA THR A 34 -1.07 -10.61 -1.90
C THR A 34 0.38 -10.29 -1.56
N PHE A 35 1.37 -10.87 -2.26
CA PHE A 35 2.78 -10.52 -2.05
C PHE A 35 3.11 -9.09 -2.48
N ILE A 36 2.56 -8.59 -3.59
CA ILE A 36 2.75 -7.19 -4.01
C ILE A 36 2.20 -6.25 -2.94
N GLU A 37 1.01 -6.54 -2.41
CA GLU A 37 0.38 -5.77 -1.34
C GLU A 37 1.22 -5.79 -0.06
N ILE A 38 1.72 -6.97 0.34
CA ILE A 38 2.58 -7.13 1.52
C ILE A 38 3.88 -6.36 1.33
N ILE A 39 4.57 -6.52 0.19
CA ILE A 39 5.83 -5.82 -0.07
C ILE A 39 5.61 -4.31 0.00
N THR A 40 4.54 -3.81 -0.63
CA THR A 40 4.19 -2.38 -0.60
C THR A 40 3.91 -1.90 0.83
N TYR A 41 3.13 -2.66 1.60
CA TYR A 41 2.80 -2.30 2.98
C TYR A 41 4.04 -2.25 3.88
N TYR A 42 4.92 -3.25 3.83
CA TYR A 42 6.13 -3.27 4.65
C TYR A 42 7.17 -2.24 4.18
N LEU A 43 7.23 -1.94 2.88
CA LEU A 43 8.03 -0.82 2.37
C LEU A 43 7.56 0.51 2.99
N LEU A 44 6.25 0.78 2.99
CA LEU A 44 5.68 1.97 3.63
C LEU A 44 5.95 2.01 5.14
N LYS A 45 5.84 0.87 5.83
CA LYS A 45 6.19 0.77 7.26
C LYS A 45 7.65 1.12 7.50
N THR A 46 8.57 0.55 6.73
CA THR A 46 10.02 0.77 6.88
C THR A 46 10.44 2.19 6.47
N TRP A 47 9.71 2.84 5.57
CA TRP A 47 9.86 4.27 5.30
C TRP A 47 9.31 5.19 6.41
N GLY A 48 8.66 4.63 7.43
CA GLY A 48 8.14 5.39 8.57
C GLY A 48 6.67 5.81 8.44
N PHE A 49 5.97 5.42 7.36
CA PHE A 49 4.58 5.83 7.10
C PHE A 49 3.53 4.92 7.78
N ASN A 50 3.93 3.99 8.64
CA ASN A 50 3.02 3.05 9.32
C ASN A 50 1.86 3.77 10.04
N HIS A 51 2.16 4.84 10.78
CA HIS A 51 1.21 5.60 11.57
C HIS A 51 0.20 6.40 10.72
N GLN A 52 0.46 6.56 9.42
CA GLN A 52 -0.35 7.34 8.47
C GLN A 52 -1.12 6.45 7.52
N THR A 53 -0.73 5.18 7.44
CA THR A 53 -1.33 4.22 6.53
C THR A 53 -2.71 3.79 7.03
N SER A 54 -3.70 3.91 6.15
CA SER A 54 -5.02 3.29 6.24
C SER A 54 -5.16 2.27 5.11
N ILE A 55 -5.77 1.12 5.38
CA ILE A 55 -5.96 0.02 4.41
C ILE A 55 -7.43 -0.04 3.97
N GLU A 56 -7.68 -0.22 2.67
CA GLU A 56 -9.03 -0.43 2.09
C GLU A 56 -10.03 0.67 2.48
N ARG A 57 -9.54 1.92 2.61
CA ARG A 57 -10.35 3.06 3.02
C ARG A 57 -11.02 3.71 1.81
N GLY A 58 -12.29 4.06 2.00
CA GLY A 58 -13.07 4.78 1.00
C GLY A 58 -12.48 6.17 0.73
N LEU A 59 -12.39 6.51 -0.55
CA LEU A 59 -11.85 7.75 -1.08
C LEU A 59 -12.87 8.38 -2.02
N GLU A 60 -13.22 9.63 -1.77
CA GLU A 60 -14.13 10.41 -2.61
C GLU A 60 -13.44 10.89 -3.90
N GLU A 61 -14.21 10.99 -4.99
CA GLU A 61 -13.72 11.66 -6.19
C GLU A 61 -13.64 13.18 -6.00
N TYR A 62 -12.62 13.79 -6.60
CA TYR A 62 -12.46 15.24 -6.63
C TYR A 62 -13.68 15.90 -7.28
N GLY A 63 -14.37 16.73 -6.51
CA GLY A 63 -15.57 17.45 -6.96
C GLY A 63 -16.85 16.63 -6.97
N ASN A 64 -16.82 15.34 -6.57
CA ASN A 64 -18.01 14.50 -6.51
C ASN A 64 -17.98 13.52 -5.31
N PRO A 65 -18.31 13.97 -4.09
CA PRO A 65 -18.25 13.15 -2.88
C PRO A 65 -19.27 12.01 -2.84
N ALA A 66 -20.25 11.98 -3.76
CA ALA A 66 -21.20 10.88 -3.87
C ALA A 66 -20.57 9.60 -4.47
N ILE A 67 -19.43 9.73 -5.16
CA ILE A 67 -18.69 8.59 -5.72
C ILE A 67 -17.49 8.31 -4.83
N THR A 68 -17.43 7.07 -4.31
CA THR A 68 -16.35 6.63 -3.43
C THR A 68 -15.71 5.34 -3.94
N HIS A 69 -14.40 5.22 -3.74
CA HIS A 69 -13.58 4.08 -4.15
C HIS A 69 -12.79 3.54 -2.96
N ASN A 70 -12.71 2.23 -2.80
CA ASN A 70 -11.77 1.67 -1.83
C ASN A 70 -10.39 1.57 -2.49
N VAL A 71 -9.39 2.17 -1.85
CA VAL A 71 -7.99 2.07 -2.29
C VAL A 71 -7.20 1.12 -1.42
N GLU A 72 -6.17 0.46 -1.98
CA GLU A 72 -5.38 -0.54 -1.26
C GLU A 72 -4.73 0.07 0.00
N PHE A 73 -4.00 1.18 -0.19
CA PHE A 73 -3.47 1.98 0.91
C PHE A 73 -3.71 3.47 0.67
N SER A 74 -3.90 4.21 1.75
CA SER A 74 -3.96 5.67 1.74
C SER A 74 -3.16 6.22 2.91
N LEU A 75 -2.46 7.33 2.71
CA LEU A 75 -1.70 8.02 3.74
C LEU A 75 -2.46 9.26 4.20
N HIS A 76 -2.72 9.33 5.50
CA HIS A 76 -3.52 10.38 6.12
C HIS A 76 -2.67 11.17 7.13
N PRO A 77 -2.86 12.49 7.24
CA PRO A 77 -2.22 13.29 8.28
C PRO A 77 -2.57 12.79 9.68
N VAL A 78 -1.56 12.67 10.54
CA VAL A 78 -1.74 12.39 11.97
C VAL A 78 -1.68 13.71 12.73
N ILE A 79 -2.69 13.96 13.55
CA ILE A 79 -2.87 15.24 14.26
C ILE A 79 -2.60 15.18 15.75
N ARG A 80 -2.69 13.99 16.34
CA ARG A 80 -2.34 13.66 17.72
C ARG A 80 -1.86 12.22 17.76
N GLU A 81 -0.90 11.96 18.64
CA GLU A 81 -0.40 10.62 18.93
C GLU A 81 -0.29 10.41 20.44
N HIS A 82 -0.37 9.15 20.86
CA HIS A 82 -0.18 8.77 22.26
C HIS A 82 0.35 7.34 22.36
N ILE A 83 1.12 7.08 23.40
CA ILE A 83 1.70 5.76 23.65
C ILE A 83 1.03 5.17 24.88
N LEU A 84 0.53 3.95 24.73
CA LEU A 84 -0.13 3.19 25.78
C LEU A 84 0.60 1.87 26.01
N LYS A 85 0.86 1.52 27.27
CA LYS A 85 1.42 0.21 27.62
C LYS A 85 0.34 -0.68 28.22
N ILE A 86 0.16 -1.86 27.62
CA ILE A 86 -0.82 -2.85 28.08
C ILE A 86 -0.09 -4.15 28.42
N ASP A 87 -0.52 -4.81 29.49
CA ASP A 87 -0.03 -6.12 29.91
C ASP A 87 -0.37 -7.24 28.90
N LYS A 88 0.65 -8.03 28.52
CA LYS A 88 0.57 -9.18 27.60
C LYS A 88 -0.31 -10.31 28.09
N SER A 89 -0.56 -10.40 29.40
CA SER A 89 -1.46 -11.39 29.98
C SER A 89 -2.86 -11.34 29.33
N SER A 90 -3.24 -10.19 28.76
CA SER A 90 -4.37 -10.08 27.85
C SER A 90 -4.06 -10.68 26.46
N ARG A 91 -4.30 -11.99 26.30
CA ARG A 91 -4.06 -12.67 25.01
C ARG A 91 -4.86 -12.07 23.83
N THR A 92 -5.90 -11.29 24.09
CA THR A 92 -6.64 -10.55 23.06
C THR A 92 -6.65 -9.06 23.39
N ILE A 93 -6.12 -8.24 22.48
CA ILE A 93 -6.18 -6.78 22.60
C ILE A 93 -7.38 -6.30 21.78
N THR A 94 -8.43 -5.85 22.46
CA THR A 94 -9.65 -5.34 21.83
C THR A 94 -9.74 -3.82 21.90
N ALA A 95 -10.57 -3.20 21.05
CA ALA A 95 -10.86 -1.77 21.11
C ALA A 95 -11.27 -1.31 22.52
N ASN A 96 -12.06 -2.13 23.23
CA ASN A 96 -12.55 -1.82 24.58
C ASN A 96 -11.45 -1.87 25.64
N VAL A 97 -10.47 -2.76 25.49
CA VAL A 97 -9.29 -2.82 26.38
C VAL A 97 -8.48 -1.53 26.23
N ILE A 98 -8.23 -1.11 24.99
CA ILE A 98 -7.50 0.12 24.68
C ILE A 98 -8.27 1.35 25.17
N LYS A 99 -9.59 1.41 24.91
CA LYS A 99 -10.47 2.49 25.36
C LYS A 99 -10.39 2.69 26.88
N LYS A 100 -10.57 1.63 27.66
CA LYS A 100 -10.52 1.70 29.14
C LYS A 100 -9.17 2.17 29.64
N ALA A 101 -8.09 1.78 28.98
CA ALA A 101 -6.75 2.20 29.33
C ALA A 101 -6.51 3.69 29.04
N LEU A 102 -7.00 4.21 27.90
CA LEU A 102 -6.99 5.64 27.58
C LEU A 102 -7.82 6.46 28.58
N GLU A 103 -9.04 6.01 28.91
CA GLU A 103 -9.93 6.65 29.89
C GLU A 103 -9.29 6.68 31.29
N LYS A 104 -8.50 5.65 31.64
CA LYS A 104 -7.79 5.58 32.92
C LYS A 104 -6.62 6.57 32.99
N GLU A 105 -5.87 6.73 31.91
CA GLU A 105 -4.72 7.66 31.89
C GLU A 105 -5.15 9.12 31.85
N GLN A 106 -6.32 9.44 31.27
CA GLN A 106 -6.87 10.81 31.16
C GLN A 106 -5.96 11.82 30.42
N VAL A 107 -4.96 11.35 29.68
CA VAL A 107 -4.02 12.19 28.91
C VAL A 107 -4.50 12.40 27.46
N PHE A 108 -5.26 11.45 26.93
CA PHE A 108 -5.72 11.47 25.53
C PHE A 108 -7.24 11.49 25.47
N ASP A 109 -7.82 12.66 25.22
CA ASP A 109 -9.27 12.84 25.17
C ASP A 109 -9.90 12.13 23.97
N ILE A 110 -10.74 11.14 24.28
CA ILE A 110 -11.53 10.36 23.32
C ILE A 110 -13.04 10.61 23.44
N SER A 111 -13.47 11.60 24.22
CA SER A 111 -14.90 11.89 24.45
C SER A 111 -15.67 12.26 23.18
N GLY A 112 -14.98 12.78 22.16
CA GLY A 112 -15.53 13.08 20.83
C GLY A 112 -15.89 11.85 19.99
N TYR A 113 -15.43 10.65 20.35
CA TYR A 113 -15.70 9.41 19.60
C TYR A 113 -16.96 8.72 20.08
N LYS A 114 -18.11 9.17 19.56
CA LYS A 114 -19.43 8.61 19.90
C LYS A 114 -19.76 7.29 19.19
N ASN A 115 -19.06 6.99 18.09
CA ASN A 115 -19.27 5.76 17.34
C ASN A 115 -18.77 4.53 18.10
N LYS A 116 -19.35 3.38 17.77
CA LYS A 116 -18.97 2.09 18.36
C LYS A 116 -17.49 1.81 18.10
N PHE A 117 -16.77 1.46 19.17
CA PHE A 117 -15.42 0.92 19.09
C PHE A 117 -15.50 -0.52 18.56
N VAL A 118 -14.88 -0.79 17.41
CA VAL A 118 -15.10 -2.03 16.65
C VAL A 118 -13.89 -2.97 16.69
N SER A 119 -14.16 -4.27 16.79
CA SER A 119 -13.21 -5.39 16.62
C SER A 119 -12.02 -5.43 17.60
N GLY A 120 -11.01 -6.24 17.29
CA GLY A 120 -9.78 -6.35 18.08
C GLY A 120 -8.54 -6.15 17.21
N LEU A 121 -7.50 -5.58 17.84
CA LEU A 121 -6.18 -5.36 17.28
C LEU A 121 -5.41 -6.68 17.15
N LEU A 122 -5.41 -7.47 18.21
CA LEU A 122 -4.63 -8.71 18.31
C LEU A 122 -5.52 -9.83 18.86
N SER A 123 -5.60 -10.96 18.16
CA SER A 123 -6.34 -12.13 18.63
C SER A 123 -5.49 -13.04 19.53
N LYS A 124 -6.16 -13.92 20.29
CA LYS A 124 -5.54 -14.93 21.15
C LYS A 124 -4.57 -15.85 20.43
N GLU A 125 -4.80 -16.07 19.14
CA GLU A 125 -3.97 -16.87 18.24
C GLU A 125 -2.81 -16.08 17.63
N GLY A 126 -2.58 -14.84 18.08
CA GLY A 126 -1.48 -14.01 17.58
C GLY A 126 -1.73 -13.38 16.21
N VAL A 127 -2.99 -13.22 15.78
CA VAL A 127 -3.31 -12.53 14.52
C VAL A 127 -3.50 -11.04 14.77
N LEU A 128 -2.57 -10.24 14.26
CA LEU A 128 -2.56 -8.79 14.27
C LEU A 128 -3.41 -8.23 13.13
N ARG A 129 -4.19 -7.18 13.40
CA ARG A 129 -4.84 -6.34 12.40
C ARG A 129 -3.96 -5.12 12.11
N ASN A 130 -3.47 -5.03 10.89
CA ASN A 130 -2.67 -3.90 10.41
C ASN A 130 -3.52 -2.65 10.20
N ALA A 131 -2.92 -1.46 10.36
CA ALA A 131 -3.60 -0.16 10.23
C ALA A 131 -4.97 -0.10 10.94
N TYR A 132 -5.00 -0.59 12.18
CA TYR A 132 -6.25 -0.90 12.86
C TYR A 132 -7.00 0.36 13.28
N THR A 133 -8.13 0.65 12.61
CA THR A 133 -9.09 1.68 13.02
C THR A 133 -9.97 1.16 14.16
N MET A 134 -9.86 1.79 15.33
CA MET A 134 -10.65 1.46 16.51
C MET A 134 -12.06 2.05 16.42
N THR A 135 -12.17 3.31 16.01
CA THR A 135 -13.42 4.07 15.89
C THR A 135 -13.18 5.32 15.02
N LYS A 136 -14.25 6.06 14.73
CA LYS A 136 -14.21 7.33 13.99
C LYS A 136 -15.18 8.35 14.59
N SER A 137 -14.90 9.63 14.44
CA SER A 137 -15.87 10.73 14.60
C SER A 137 -16.27 11.24 13.22
N ASP A 138 -16.98 12.37 13.15
CA ASP A 138 -17.34 12.97 11.86
C ASP A 138 -16.11 13.42 11.07
N ASN A 139 -15.06 13.86 11.77
CA ASN A 139 -13.89 14.50 11.17
C ASN A 139 -12.56 13.82 11.48
N LEU A 140 -12.54 12.69 12.20
CA LEU A 140 -11.30 12.03 12.62
C LEU A 140 -11.45 10.51 12.71
N TYR A 141 -10.33 9.82 12.57
CA TYR A 141 -10.21 8.39 12.75
C TYR A 141 -9.24 8.11 13.90
N LEU A 142 -9.63 7.23 14.82
CA LEU A 142 -8.76 6.77 15.89
C LEU A 142 -8.18 5.41 15.52
N LEU A 143 -6.87 5.35 15.34
CA LEU A 143 -6.14 4.15 14.97
C LEU A 143 -5.24 3.68 16.11
N CYS A 144 -4.91 2.39 16.07
CA CYS A 144 -3.93 1.80 16.96
C CYS A 144 -2.99 0.86 16.20
N SER A 145 -1.72 0.86 16.58
CA SER A 145 -0.69 -0.06 16.08
C SER A 145 0.16 -0.59 17.23
N ILE A 146 0.83 -1.72 17.00
CA ILE A 146 1.87 -2.22 17.89
C ILE A 146 3.21 -1.69 17.36
N LYS A 147 3.97 -0.94 18.17
CA LYS A 147 5.30 -0.43 17.75
C LYS A 147 6.38 -1.49 17.95
N GLU A 148 6.37 -2.14 19.10
CA GLU A 148 7.36 -3.14 19.44
C GLU A 148 6.74 -4.23 20.31
N ASN A 149 6.98 -5.47 19.93
CA ASN A 149 6.62 -6.64 20.72
C ASN A 149 7.86 -7.52 20.90
N LYS A 150 8.84 -7.08 21.71
CA LYS A 150 9.94 -7.97 22.11
C LYS A 150 9.37 -9.17 22.85
N HIS A 151 9.83 -10.40 22.56
CA HIS A 151 9.33 -11.61 23.21
C HIS A 151 9.38 -11.51 24.75
N ASP A 152 10.41 -10.87 25.28
CA ASP A 152 10.76 -10.90 26.72
C ASP A 152 10.10 -9.81 27.58
N ASN A 153 9.23 -8.97 27.01
CA ASN A 153 8.58 -7.92 27.80
C ASN A 153 7.17 -8.34 28.21
N ASP A 154 6.77 -8.23 29.48
CA ASP A 154 5.38 -8.52 29.90
C ASP A 154 4.37 -7.46 29.43
N GLN A 155 4.85 -6.42 28.75
CA GLN A 155 4.02 -5.35 28.20
C GLN A 155 4.14 -5.25 26.68
N ILE A 156 3.04 -4.90 26.04
CA ILE A 156 2.97 -4.48 24.64
C ILE A 156 2.82 -2.96 24.60
N GLU A 157 3.66 -2.32 23.79
CA GLU A 157 3.56 -0.89 23.51
C GLU A 157 2.64 -0.65 22.32
N LEU A 158 1.51 0.00 22.60
CA LEU A 158 0.51 0.42 21.63
C LEU A 158 0.68 1.90 21.31
N HIS A 159 0.61 2.22 20.04
CA HIS A 159 0.64 3.59 19.55
C HIS A 159 -0.72 3.95 19.02
N ILE A 160 -1.30 4.99 19.58
CA ILE A 160 -2.62 5.52 19.28
C ILE A 160 -2.44 6.76 18.42
N TYR A 161 -3.17 6.84 17.31
CA TYR A 161 -3.09 7.96 16.38
C TYR A 161 -4.47 8.49 16.06
N GLU A 162 -4.58 9.81 15.97
CA GLU A 162 -5.71 10.46 15.32
C GLU A 162 -5.35 10.89 13.92
N GLN A 163 -6.05 10.32 12.95
CA GLN A 163 -5.89 10.64 11.54
C GLN A 163 -7.03 11.51 11.02
N MET A 164 -6.69 12.41 10.10
CA MET A 164 -7.69 13.17 9.37
C MET A 164 -8.40 12.31 8.30
N PRO A 165 -9.60 12.73 7.83
CA PRO A 165 -10.38 12.03 6.82
C PRO A 165 -9.69 11.98 5.45
N LYS A 166 -9.02 13.10 5.09
CA LYS A 166 -8.44 13.32 3.77
C LYS A 166 -7.04 12.73 3.69
N ALA A 167 -6.83 11.91 2.68
CA ALA A 167 -5.53 11.39 2.32
C ALA A 167 -4.70 12.47 1.61
N TYR A 168 -3.38 12.45 1.79
CA TYR A 168 -2.44 13.21 0.97
C TYR A 168 -1.75 12.34 -0.09
N ALA A 169 -1.82 11.02 0.05
CA ALA A 169 -1.33 10.07 -0.95
C ALA A 169 -2.13 8.76 -0.94
N ILE A 170 -2.15 8.06 -2.07
CA ILE A 170 -2.76 6.74 -2.22
C ILE A 170 -1.85 5.78 -2.96
N PHE A 171 -1.97 4.49 -2.64
CA PHE A 171 -1.26 3.42 -3.31
C PHE A 171 -2.26 2.38 -3.82
N GLU A 172 -2.11 1.99 -5.08
CA GLU A 172 -2.88 0.95 -5.73
C GLU A 172 -1.95 -0.16 -6.21
N CYS A 173 -2.14 -1.37 -5.67
CA CYS A 173 -1.39 -2.54 -6.08
C CYS A 173 -2.18 -3.31 -7.13
N LYS A 174 -1.56 -3.60 -8.28
CA LYS A 174 -2.16 -4.45 -9.30
C LYS A 174 -1.15 -5.49 -9.77
N ARG A 175 -1.49 -6.77 -9.53
CA ARG A 175 -0.93 -7.86 -10.33
C ARG A 175 -1.54 -7.78 -11.72
N VAL A 176 -0.72 -7.83 -12.76
CA VAL A 176 -1.29 -7.87 -14.11
C VAL A 176 -0.72 -8.99 -14.94
N GLY A 177 -1.51 -10.05 -15.07
CA GLY A 177 -1.17 -11.25 -15.82
C GLY A 177 -2.06 -11.60 -16.98
N VAL A 178 -1.46 -12.30 -17.93
CA VAL A 178 -2.10 -12.93 -19.09
C VAL A 178 -2.31 -14.41 -18.75
N GLU A 179 -3.53 -14.93 -18.97
CA GLU A 179 -3.81 -16.36 -18.76
C GLU A 179 -3.07 -17.20 -19.81
N GLU A 180 -2.63 -18.42 -19.46
CA GLU A 180 -1.88 -19.28 -20.41
C GLU A 180 -2.68 -19.52 -21.69
N GLY A 181 -2.01 -19.42 -22.84
CA GLY A 181 -2.64 -19.60 -24.15
C GLY A 181 -3.48 -18.40 -24.62
N MET A 182 -3.68 -17.38 -23.79
CA MET A 182 -4.29 -16.12 -24.21
C MET A 182 -3.19 -15.12 -24.54
N SER A 183 -3.36 -14.35 -25.62
CA SER A 183 -2.46 -13.23 -25.94
C SER A 183 -2.87 -11.93 -25.26
N LYS A 184 -4.09 -11.89 -24.68
CA LYS A 184 -4.68 -10.76 -23.94
C LYS A 184 -5.64 -11.31 -22.89
N GLY A 185 -5.47 -10.97 -21.61
CA GLY A 185 -6.44 -11.29 -20.56
C GLY A 185 -7.45 -10.14 -20.42
N PRO A 186 -8.70 -10.24 -20.92
CA PRO A 186 -9.67 -9.14 -20.85
C PRO A 186 -9.99 -8.72 -19.41
N GLN A 187 -9.95 -9.64 -18.44
CA GLN A 187 -10.27 -9.32 -17.05
C GLN A 187 -9.19 -8.53 -16.31
N THR A 188 -7.91 -8.69 -16.68
CA THR A 188 -6.82 -8.02 -15.97
C THR A 188 -6.63 -6.59 -16.45
N ILE A 189 -6.90 -6.34 -17.73
CA ILE A 189 -6.96 -5.00 -18.33
C ILE A 189 -8.03 -4.16 -17.65
N GLU A 190 -9.25 -4.69 -17.50
CA GLU A 190 -10.36 -3.97 -16.87
C GLU A 190 -10.08 -3.63 -15.40
N LYS A 191 -9.41 -4.52 -14.66
CA LYS A 191 -9.00 -4.25 -13.26
C LYS A 191 -7.90 -3.20 -13.15
N ALA A 192 -6.94 -3.21 -14.07
CA ALA A 192 -5.89 -2.19 -14.13
C ALA A 192 -6.50 -0.82 -14.46
N LYS A 193 -7.44 -0.77 -15.42
CA LYS A 193 -8.20 0.45 -15.76
C LYS A 193 -9.03 0.99 -14.60
N GLN A 194 -9.60 0.14 -13.75
CA GLN A 194 -10.33 0.58 -12.56
C GLN A 194 -9.41 1.36 -11.61
N GLY A 195 -8.23 0.85 -11.27
CA GLY A 195 -7.25 1.59 -10.46
C GLY A 195 -6.80 2.88 -11.16
N ALA A 196 -6.57 2.81 -12.47
CA ALA A 196 -6.19 3.95 -13.31
C ALA A 196 -7.27 5.05 -13.35
N TYR A 197 -8.55 4.67 -13.24
CA TYR A 197 -9.67 5.60 -13.16
C TYR A 197 -9.66 6.33 -11.81
N VAL A 198 -9.53 5.59 -10.70
CA VAL A 198 -9.45 6.19 -9.35
C VAL A 198 -8.29 7.19 -9.26
N ALA A 199 -7.12 6.84 -9.78
CA ALA A 199 -5.96 7.73 -9.79
C ALA A 199 -6.23 9.06 -10.53
N ARG A 200 -7.03 9.02 -11.61
CA ARG A 200 -7.37 10.22 -12.38
C ARG A 200 -8.41 11.08 -11.70
N THR A 201 -9.34 10.49 -10.95
CA THR A 201 -10.48 11.21 -10.38
C THR A 201 -10.29 11.64 -8.93
N ALA A 202 -9.34 11.07 -8.19
CA ALA A 202 -9.18 11.33 -6.77
C ALA A 202 -8.56 12.70 -6.41
N SER A 203 -7.62 13.20 -7.21
CA SER A 203 -6.80 14.37 -6.88
C SER A 203 -7.35 15.66 -7.49
N SER A 204 -7.14 16.81 -6.84
CA SER A 204 -7.38 18.11 -7.48
C SER A 204 -6.42 18.42 -8.63
N LEU A 205 -5.24 17.78 -8.66
CA LEU A 205 -4.30 17.87 -9.77
C LEU A 205 -4.75 16.97 -10.92
N GLN A 206 -5.29 17.58 -11.97
CA GLN A 206 -5.84 16.87 -13.11
C GLN A 206 -4.86 16.89 -14.30
N LYS A 207 -4.79 15.77 -15.04
CA LYS A 207 -3.94 15.61 -16.23
C LYS A 207 -4.70 15.99 -17.50
N ILE A 208 -4.12 16.88 -18.30
CA ILE A 208 -4.63 17.28 -19.61
C ILE A 208 -3.52 17.23 -20.67
N ARG A 209 -3.89 17.09 -21.94
CA ARG A 209 -2.96 17.21 -23.07
C ARG A 209 -3.36 18.39 -23.95
N ASN A 210 -2.36 19.07 -24.49
CA ASN A 210 -2.55 20.05 -25.55
C ASN A 210 -2.50 19.39 -26.94
N GLU A 211 -2.66 20.19 -28.00
CA GLU A 211 -2.64 19.72 -29.40
C GLU A 211 -1.29 19.11 -29.83
N SER A 212 -0.17 19.52 -29.22
CA SER A 212 1.15 18.91 -29.45
C SER A 212 1.32 17.57 -28.71
N GLY A 213 0.33 17.17 -27.90
CA GLY A 213 0.34 15.93 -27.12
C GLY A 213 1.15 16.01 -25.84
N GLU A 214 1.65 17.19 -25.46
CA GLU A 214 2.39 17.42 -24.22
C GLU A 214 1.47 17.30 -23.00
N LEU A 215 1.98 16.78 -21.89
CA LEU A 215 1.21 16.56 -20.68
C LEU A 215 1.29 17.78 -19.76
N TYR A 216 0.14 18.39 -19.48
CA TYR A 216 -0.03 19.50 -18.56
C TYR A 216 -0.86 19.07 -17.35
N GLY A 217 -0.61 19.73 -16.23
CA GLY A 217 -1.44 19.67 -15.05
C GLY A 217 -2.37 20.88 -14.98
N ILE A 218 -3.56 20.69 -14.41
CA ILE A 218 -4.47 21.77 -14.04
C ILE A 218 -4.96 21.60 -12.60
N ILE A 219 -4.92 22.68 -11.83
CA ILE A 219 -5.54 22.80 -10.50
C ILE A 219 -6.43 24.03 -10.49
N TYR A 220 -7.62 23.91 -9.90
CA TYR A 220 -8.51 25.05 -9.64
C TYR A 220 -8.33 25.55 -8.21
N LYS A 221 -8.11 26.85 -8.06
CA LYS A 221 -8.17 27.56 -6.78
C LYS A 221 -9.64 27.74 -6.33
N SER A 222 -9.84 28.21 -5.11
CA SER A 222 -11.17 28.40 -4.50
C SER A 222 -12.02 29.42 -5.25
N ASP A 223 -11.37 30.40 -5.90
CA ASP A 223 -11.99 31.40 -6.77
C ASP A 223 -12.29 30.88 -8.20
N ASN A 224 -12.08 29.57 -8.45
CA ASN A 224 -12.17 28.91 -9.75
C ASN A 224 -11.16 29.37 -10.79
N THR A 225 -10.09 30.06 -10.39
CA THR A 225 -8.99 30.35 -11.31
C THR A 225 -8.14 29.09 -11.54
N PRO A 226 -7.84 28.73 -12.81
CA PRO A 226 -7.00 27.59 -13.09
C PRO A 226 -5.51 27.96 -13.04
N LEU A 227 -4.72 27.12 -12.41
CA LEU A 227 -3.27 27.08 -12.57
C LEU A 227 -2.91 25.94 -13.52
N ILE A 228 -2.29 26.26 -14.65
CA ILE A 228 -1.91 25.31 -15.70
C ILE A 228 -0.41 25.40 -15.95
N LYS A 229 0.29 24.28 -15.88
CA LYS A 229 1.75 24.15 -16.10
C LYS A 229 2.09 22.75 -16.64
N PRO A 230 3.30 22.52 -17.17
CA PRO A 230 3.77 21.16 -17.44
C PRO A 230 3.54 20.26 -16.24
N TYR A 231 3.05 19.05 -16.47
CA TYR A 231 2.44 18.25 -15.39
C TYR A 231 3.39 17.95 -14.24
N ILE A 232 4.64 17.57 -14.53
CA ILE A 232 5.65 17.26 -13.53
C ILE A 232 6.05 18.49 -12.72
N GLU A 233 6.24 19.63 -13.40
CA GLU A 233 6.53 20.90 -12.74
C GLU A 233 5.40 21.31 -11.79
N LEU A 234 4.14 21.20 -12.23
CA LEU A 234 3.01 21.53 -11.37
C LEU A 234 2.89 20.59 -10.17
N MET A 235 3.14 19.29 -10.37
CA MET A 235 3.11 18.31 -9.29
C MET A 235 4.17 18.63 -8.24
N GLU A 236 5.40 18.94 -8.66
CA GLU A 236 6.49 19.34 -7.76
C GLU A 236 6.17 20.64 -7.04
N ASP A 237 5.67 21.66 -7.76
CA ASP A 237 5.23 22.92 -7.15
C ASP A 237 4.21 22.67 -6.04
N VAL A 238 3.23 21.79 -6.27
CA VAL A 238 2.21 21.46 -5.27
C VAL A 238 2.83 20.73 -4.08
N VAL A 239 3.62 19.69 -4.33
CA VAL A 239 4.25 18.87 -3.28
C VAL A 239 5.15 19.71 -2.38
N TYR A 240 5.96 20.61 -2.94
CA TYR A 240 6.91 21.42 -2.18
C TYR A 240 6.36 22.80 -1.74
N SER A 241 5.11 23.12 -2.10
CA SER A 241 4.44 24.34 -1.64
C SER A 241 3.89 24.20 -0.20
N ASN A 242 3.62 25.33 0.44
CA ASN A 242 2.82 25.42 1.67
C ASN A 242 1.47 26.11 1.44
N GLU A 243 1.10 26.38 0.19
CA GLU A 243 -0.16 27.05 -0.16
C GLU A 243 -1.36 26.13 0.07
N PRO A 244 -2.28 26.45 1.00
CA PRO A 244 -3.46 25.61 1.27
C PRO A 244 -4.33 25.39 0.04
N GLU A 245 -4.43 26.40 -0.82
CA GLU A 245 -5.19 26.38 -2.09
C GLU A 245 -4.77 25.24 -3.01
N LEU A 246 -3.47 24.92 -3.07
CA LEU A 246 -2.93 23.86 -3.91
C LEU A 246 -3.07 22.48 -3.24
N LEU A 247 -2.98 22.43 -1.91
CA LEU A 247 -2.81 21.19 -1.15
C LEU A 247 -4.12 20.58 -0.63
N ARG A 248 -5.13 21.38 -0.27
CA ARG A 248 -6.31 20.94 0.50
C ARG A 248 -7.17 19.82 -0.12
N ARG A 249 -6.97 19.57 -1.41
CA ARG A 249 -7.64 18.54 -2.22
C ARG A 249 -6.65 17.77 -3.11
N PHE A 250 -5.34 18.03 -2.93
CA PHE A 250 -4.31 17.30 -3.62
C PHE A 250 -4.11 15.93 -2.96
N ILE A 251 -3.89 14.93 -3.79
CA ILE A 251 -3.61 13.56 -3.42
C ILE A 251 -2.57 13.06 -4.42
N LEU A 252 -1.40 12.66 -3.92
CA LEU A 252 -0.38 12.01 -4.74
C LEU A 252 -0.79 10.56 -5.02
N THR A 253 -0.89 10.18 -6.29
CA THR A 253 -1.35 8.86 -6.70
C THR A 253 -0.20 7.95 -7.12
N VAL A 254 -0.05 6.81 -6.43
CA VAL A 254 1.02 5.84 -6.68
C VAL A 254 0.44 4.49 -7.12
N GLY A 255 0.81 4.03 -8.30
CA GLY A 255 0.53 2.67 -8.77
C GLY A 255 1.72 1.76 -8.52
N VAL A 256 1.48 0.54 -8.04
CA VAL A 256 2.49 -0.52 -7.91
C VAL A 256 2.06 -1.73 -8.72
N VAL A 257 2.83 -2.07 -9.75
CA VAL A 257 2.52 -3.18 -10.65
C VAL A 257 3.67 -4.17 -10.75
N SER A 258 3.37 -5.43 -11.08
CA SER A 258 4.39 -6.45 -11.38
C SER A 258 4.12 -7.09 -12.75
N ASN A 259 5.16 -7.66 -13.36
CA ASN A 259 5.00 -8.37 -14.62
C ASN A 259 4.34 -9.73 -14.40
N HIS A 260 3.18 -9.94 -14.99
CA HIS A 260 2.67 -11.29 -15.26
C HIS A 260 2.19 -11.42 -16.72
N GLY A 261 2.53 -10.47 -17.60
CA GLY A 261 1.81 -10.28 -18.86
C GLY A 261 2.62 -9.78 -20.06
N ASN A 262 3.96 -9.77 -19.99
CA ASN A 262 4.83 -9.25 -21.06
C ASN A 262 4.59 -7.77 -21.39
N TRP A 263 4.23 -6.96 -20.39
CA TRP A 263 3.89 -5.54 -20.57
C TRP A 263 5.05 -4.65 -20.98
N ILE A 264 6.26 -5.15 -20.74
CA ILE A 264 7.52 -4.58 -21.17
C ILE A 264 8.15 -5.59 -22.11
N LYS A 265 8.39 -5.18 -23.35
CA LYS A 265 9.11 -6.03 -24.30
C LYS A 265 10.54 -6.23 -23.82
N LYS A 266 11.04 -7.44 -24.00
CA LYS A 266 12.47 -7.70 -23.88
C LYS A 266 13.17 -7.13 -25.10
N ASN A 267 14.33 -6.52 -24.91
CA ASN A 267 15.21 -6.11 -26.00
C ASN A 267 15.81 -7.35 -26.71
N LYS A 268 16.63 -7.12 -27.73
CA LYS A 268 17.25 -8.20 -28.52
C LYS A 268 18.16 -9.09 -27.67
N GLU A 269 18.67 -8.56 -26.57
CA GLU A 269 19.53 -9.22 -25.59
C GLU A 269 18.73 -9.98 -24.52
N GLY A 270 17.39 -9.95 -24.56
CA GLY A 270 16.52 -10.65 -23.62
C GLY A 270 16.31 -9.93 -22.28
N ALA A 271 16.83 -8.71 -22.12
CA ALA A 271 16.62 -7.87 -20.94
C ALA A 271 15.36 -7.00 -21.08
N PHE A 272 14.71 -6.68 -19.95
CA PHE A 272 13.57 -5.75 -19.97
C PHE A 272 14.04 -4.34 -20.31
N ASP A 273 13.41 -3.75 -21.32
CA ASP A 273 13.68 -2.38 -21.75
C ASP A 273 12.56 -1.46 -21.28
N PHE A 274 12.88 -0.59 -20.31
CA PHE A 274 11.94 0.32 -19.67
C PHE A 274 11.70 1.62 -20.47
N SER A 275 12.03 1.63 -21.76
CA SER A 275 11.67 2.72 -22.68
C SER A 275 10.21 2.63 -23.13
N ASP A 276 9.55 3.79 -23.26
CA ASP A 276 8.13 3.88 -23.63
C ASP A 276 7.75 3.15 -24.92
N GLU A 277 8.65 3.11 -25.89
CA GLU A 277 8.45 2.42 -27.18
C GLU A 277 8.23 0.91 -27.03
N ASN A 278 8.66 0.36 -25.89
CA ASN A 278 8.55 -1.05 -25.54
C ASN A 278 7.42 -1.35 -24.57
N PHE A 279 6.67 -0.33 -24.13
CA PHE A 279 5.48 -0.52 -23.30
C PHE A 279 4.29 -1.01 -24.13
N GLN A 280 3.59 -1.99 -23.59
CA GLN A 280 2.27 -2.34 -24.07
C GLN A 280 1.26 -1.23 -23.70
N LYS A 281 0.15 -1.18 -24.44
CA LYS A 281 -0.88 -0.14 -24.32
C LYS A 281 -1.39 0.02 -22.89
N GLU A 282 -1.51 -1.09 -22.18
CA GLU A 282 -1.99 -1.16 -20.82
C GLU A 282 -1.05 -0.47 -19.84
N LEU A 283 0.26 -0.73 -19.95
CA LEU A 283 1.27 -0.07 -19.14
C LEU A 283 1.32 1.44 -19.45
N MET A 284 1.14 1.82 -20.72
CA MET A 284 1.02 3.22 -21.11
C MET A 284 -0.20 3.90 -20.46
N VAL A 285 -1.36 3.23 -20.42
CA VAL A 285 -2.55 3.75 -19.73
C VAL A 285 -2.28 3.98 -18.25
N LEU A 286 -1.64 3.02 -17.57
CA LEU A 286 -1.30 3.18 -16.15
C LEU A 286 -0.30 4.31 -15.93
N ALA A 287 0.76 4.37 -16.75
CA ALA A 287 1.82 5.38 -16.62
C ALA A 287 1.28 6.81 -16.80
N GLN A 288 0.23 6.96 -17.59
CA GLN A 288 -0.46 8.24 -17.80
C GLN A 288 -1.52 8.54 -16.73
N SER A 289 -2.01 7.53 -16.02
CA SER A 289 -3.04 7.71 -15.00
C SER A 289 -2.45 8.10 -13.64
N TYR A 290 -1.42 7.38 -13.18
CA TYR A 290 -0.81 7.64 -11.87
C TYR A 290 0.23 8.76 -11.95
N ASP A 291 0.44 9.44 -10.82
CA ASP A 291 1.50 10.46 -10.69
C ASP A 291 2.85 9.75 -10.61
N TRP A 292 2.86 8.64 -9.86
CA TRP A 292 3.95 7.68 -9.80
C TRP A 292 3.48 6.29 -10.21
N LEU A 293 4.19 5.64 -11.12
CA LEU A 293 3.98 4.22 -11.43
C LEU A 293 5.28 3.45 -11.18
N LEU A 294 5.23 2.56 -10.20
CA LEU A 294 6.31 1.69 -9.82
C LEU A 294 6.09 0.29 -10.40
N PHE A 295 7.17 -0.29 -10.91
CA PHE A 295 7.20 -1.64 -11.41
C PHE A 295 8.06 -2.52 -10.49
N LEU A 296 7.43 -3.44 -9.77
CA LEU A 296 8.10 -4.47 -8.99
C LEU A 296 8.61 -5.56 -9.95
N THR A 297 9.93 -5.70 -10.00
CA THR A 297 10.60 -6.64 -10.90
C THR A 297 10.33 -8.11 -10.52
N ASP A 298 10.33 -8.97 -11.55
CA ASP A 298 10.24 -10.43 -11.39
C ASP A 298 11.32 -10.97 -10.45
N GLU A 299 12.53 -10.43 -10.57
CA GLU A 299 13.66 -10.79 -9.71
C GLU A 299 13.38 -10.45 -8.24
N GLY A 300 12.91 -9.23 -7.96
CA GLY A 300 12.61 -8.81 -6.60
C GLY A 300 11.50 -9.63 -5.96
N LEU A 301 10.39 -9.81 -6.68
CA LEU A 301 9.27 -10.63 -6.22
C LEU A 301 9.66 -12.11 -6.04
N SER A 302 10.48 -12.66 -6.95
CA SER A 302 10.99 -14.03 -6.83
C SER A 302 11.92 -14.20 -5.65
N LYS A 303 12.85 -13.25 -5.42
CA LYS A 303 13.74 -13.24 -4.25
C LYS A 303 12.95 -13.22 -2.95
N PHE A 304 11.92 -12.38 -2.86
CA PHE A 304 11.05 -12.31 -1.70
C PHE A 304 10.37 -13.66 -1.41
N ILE A 305 9.78 -14.28 -2.43
CA ILE A 305 9.05 -15.55 -2.25
C ILE A 305 10.00 -16.73 -2.00
N GLU A 306 11.14 -16.78 -2.70
CA GLU A 306 12.12 -17.84 -2.52
C GLU A 306 12.69 -17.84 -1.10
N SER A 307 13.14 -16.68 -0.61
CA SER A 307 13.78 -16.54 0.71
C SER A 307 12.82 -16.72 1.88
N LEU A 308 11.53 -16.42 1.71
CA LEU A 308 10.57 -16.47 2.81
C LEU A 308 9.71 -17.73 2.83
N LEU A 309 9.49 -18.38 1.68
CA LEU A 309 8.49 -19.45 1.57
C LEU A 309 9.01 -20.75 0.97
N LEU A 310 9.76 -20.67 -0.13
CA LEU A 310 10.17 -21.89 -0.85
C LEU A 310 11.40 -22.51 -0.17
N ASN A 311 12.42 -21.70 0.09
CA ASN A 311 13.67 -22.11 0.74
C ASN A 311 13.99 -21.21 1.94
N PRO A 312 13.12 -21.15 2.98
CA PRO A 312 13.37 -20.30 4.14
C PRO A 312 14.56 -20.81 4.95
N SER A 313 15.33 -19.87 5.49
CA SER A 313 16.15 -20.16 6.67
C SER A 313 15.26 -20.41 7.88
N GLU A 314 15.81 -20.99 8.96
CA GLU A 314 15.06 -21.23 10.20
C GLU A 314 14.36 -19.96 10.74
N GLU A 315 14.99 -18.80 10.56
CA GLU A 315 14.43 -17.49 10.94
C GLU A 315 13.12 -17.16 10.22
N PHE A 316 12.95 -17.59 8.97
CA PHE A 316 11.76 -17.29 8.16
C PHE A 316 10.67 -18.37 8.22
N GLU A 317 10.89 -19.46 8.94
CA GLU A 317 9.90 -20.53 9.06
C GLU A 317 8.54 -20.05 9.62
N PRO A 318 8.46 -19.13 10.62
CA PRO A 318 7.17 -18.59 11.06
C PRO A 318 6.41 -17.83 9.97
N VAL A 319 7.12 -17.16 9.06
CA VAL A 319 6.53 -16.47 7.90
C VAL A 319 5.90 -17.49 6.94
N LYS A 320 6.63 -18.57 6.63
CA LYS A 320 6.12 -19.68 5.83
C LYS A 320 4.89 -20.33 6.46
N GLN A 321 4.93 -20.61 7.75
CA GLN A 321 3.80 -21.23 8.46
C GLN A 321 2.57 -20.32 8.49
N ALA A 322 2.74 -19.01 8.68
CA ALA A 322 1.66 -18.04 8.61
C ALA A 322 1.02 -18.01 7.20
N PHE A 323 1.85 -18.04 6.16
CA PHE A 323 1.41 -18.15 4.77
C PHE A 323 0.62 -19.44 4.54
N LEU A 324 1.23 -20.61 4.77
CA LEU A 324 0.61 -21.91 4.52
C LEU A 324 -0.74 -22.04 5.23
N SER A 325 -0.82 -21.65 6.51
CA SER A 325 -2.05 -21.67 7.30
C SER A 325 -3.18 -20.81 6.72
N SER A 326 -2.85 -19.78 5.94
CA SER A 326 -3.84 -18.92 5.27
C SER A 326 -4.41 -19.56 3.99
N TYR A 327 -3.79 -20.64 3.51
CA TYR A 327 -4.06 -21.28 2.22
C TYR A 327 -4.26 -22.81 2.27
N THR A 328 -4.26 -23.46 3.44
CA THR A 328 -4.57 -24.90 3.57
C THR A 328 -6.04 -25.26 3.27
N GLN A 329 -6.33 -26.53 2.94
CA GLN A 329 -7.70 -27.04 2.75
C GLN A 329 -8.63 -26.76 3.94
N ASP A 330 -8.14 -26.97 5.17
CA ASP A 330 -8.90 -26.76 6.41
C ASP A 330 -8.82 -25.32 6.95
N LYS A 331 -8.83 -24.35 6.03
CA LYS A 331 -8.66 -22.93 6.35
C LYS A 331 -9.65 -22.47 7.42
N LYS A 332 -9.13 -22.12 8.60
CA LYS A 332 -9.93 -21.53 9.70
C LYS A 332 -9.93 -20.01 9.66
N LYS A 333 -8.81 -19.37 9.31
CA LYS A 333 -8.66 -17.90 9.34
C LYS A 333 -7.50 -17.43 8.45
N ASN A 334 -7.60 -16.23 7.89
CA ASN A 334 -6.49 -15.55 7.22
C ASN A 334 -5.54 -14.93 8.25
N GLN A 335 -4.24 -15.13 8.08
CA GLN A 335 -3.20 -14.52 8.92
C GLN A 335 -1.95 -14.11 8.13
N PHE A 336 -2.08 -13.98 6.81
CA PHE A 336 -1.00 -13.57 5.91
C PHE A 336 -1.56 -12.70 4.78
N THR A 337 -2.03 -11.51 5.12
CA THR A 337 -2.57 -10.51 4.19
C THR A 337 -2.15 -9.10 4.62
N LYS A 338 -2.36 -8.10 3.77
CA LYS A 338 -2.15 -6.69 4.14
C LYS A 338 -2.97 -6.28 5.37
N VAL A 339 -4.20 -6.77 5.53
CA VAL A 339 -5.11 -6.43 6.64
C VAL A 339 -4.77 -7.21 7.91
N GLN A 340 -4.38 -8.48 7.78
CA GLN A 340 -4.15 -9.40 8.90
C GLN A 340 -2.84 -10.14 8.76
N MET A 341 -2.00 -10.07 9.77
CA MET A 341 -0.71 -10.75 9.79
C MET A 341 -0.52 -11.51 11.11
N ASN A 342 0.05 -12.70 11.06
CA ASN A 342 0.55 -13.36 12.25
C ASN A 342 1.63 -12.49 12.91
N LEU A 343 1.58 -12.33 14.23
CA LEU A 343 2.43 -11.38 14.95
C LEU A 343 3.94 -11.69 14.85
N ASP A 344 4.32 -12.97 14.82
CA ASP A 344 5.73 -13.35 14.65
C ASP A 344 6.17 -13.10 13.21
N ALA A 345 5.31 -13.43 12.23
CA ALA A 345 5.56 -13.10 10.83
C ALA A 345 5.67 -11.58 10.60
N ASP A 346 4.82 -10.75 11.23
CA ASP A 346 4.90 -9.29 11.14
C ASP A 346 6.25 -8.75 11.63
N ARG A 347 6.73 -9.27 12.77
CA ARG A 347 8.03 -8.89 13.33
C ARG A 347 9.19 -9.28 12.45
N ILE A 348 9.19 -10.51 11.94
CA ILE A 348 10.23 -11.02 11.05
C ILE A 348 10.24 -10.23 9.73
N LEU A 349 9.06 -9.89 9.18
CA LEU A 349 8.96 -9.06 7.98
C LEU A 349 9.47 -7.62 8.24
N LEU A 350 9.12 -7.00 9.36
CA LEU A 350 9.66 -5.69 9.73
C LEU A 350 11.19 -5.69 9.78
N ASP A 351 11.77 -6.72 10.39
CA ASP A 351 13.22 -6.86 10.50
C ASP A 351 13.88 -7.16 9.15
N PHE A 352 13.30 -8.06 8.35
CA PHE A 352 13.74 -8.34 6.98
C PHE A 352 13.78 -7.07 6.13
N PHE A 353 12.70 -6.27 6.13
CA PHE A 353 12.66 -5.03 5.36
C PHE A 353 13.66 -4.00 5.87
N SER A 354 13.78 -3.85 7.18
CA SER A 354 14.72 -2.89 7.79
C SER A 354 16.18 -3.23 7.47
N LYS A 355 16.56 -4.50 7.55
CA LYS A 355 17.92 -4.98 7.25
C LYS A 355 18.25 -4.93 5.75
N ASN A 356 17.26 -5.07 4.87
CA ASN A 356 17.47 -5.22 3.42
C ASN A 356 16.92 -4.04 2.59
N ILE A 357 16.60 -2.90 3.22
CA ILE A 357 15.84 -1.81 2.57
C ILE A 357 16.43 -1.35 1.24
N THR A 358 17.76 -1.18 1.15
CA THR A 358 18.43 -0.76 -0.09
C THR A 358 18.25 -1.77 -1.22
N ALA A 359 18.35 -3.07 -0.91
CA ALA A 359 18.14 -4.13 -1.90
C ALA A 359 16.67 -4.19 -2.34
N ILE A 360 15.74 -4.01 -1.40
CA ILE A 360 14.29 -4.01 -1.64
C ILE A 360 13.86 -2.80 -2.48
N GLU A 361 14.36 -1.60 -2.17
CA GLU A 361 14.15 -0.41 -3.00
C GLU A 361 14.65 -0.64 -4.43
N GLY A 362 15.75 -1.39 -4.59
CA GLY A 362 16.27 -1.83 -5.89
C GLY A 362 15.38 -2.81 -6.66
N TRP A 363 14.36 -3.41 -6.04
CA TRP A 363 13.39 -4.26 -6.73
C TRP A 363 12.40 -3.47 -7.58
N PHE A 364 12.29 -2.16 -7.36
CA PHE A 364 11.36 -1.29 -8.06
C PHE A 364 12.04 -0.52 -9.18
N LYS A 365 11.36 -0.44 -10.32
CA LYS A 365 11.69 0.49 -11.41
C LYS A 365 10.62 1.56 -11.49
N VAL A 366 11.02 2.81 -11.66
CA VAL A 366 10.11 3.94 -11.85
C VAL A 366 9.75 4.01 -13.33
N ILE A 367 8.47 3.81 -13.65
CA ILE A 367 7.92 3.94 -15.00
C ILE A 367 7.50 5.38 -15.27
N SER A 368 6.85 5.98 -14.28
CA SER A 368 6.42 7.37 -14.28
C SER A 368 6.63 7.94 -12.89
N PRO A 369 7.06 9.20 -12.74
CA PRO A 369 7.48 10.09 -13.83
C PRO A 369 8.87 9.72 -14.38
N LYS A 370 9.12 10.06 -15.65
CA LYS A 370 10.36 9.69 -16.34
C LYS A 370 11.58 10.35 -15.70
N GLY A 371 12.67 9.60 -15.62
CA GLY A 371 13.96 10.09 -15.13
C GLY A 371 14.03 10.33 -13.62
N LYS A 372 12.95 10.08 -12.88
CA LYS A 372 12.97 10.12 -11.42
C LYS A 372 13.33 8.76 -10.83
N GLU A 373 13.83 8.82 -9.61
CA GLU A 373 14.20 7.65 -8.83
C GLU A 373 13.23 7.45 -7.66
N LEU A 374 13.20 6.23 -7.11
CA LEU A 374 12.32 5.89 -5.99
C LEU A 374 12.57 6.78 -4.75
N VAL A 375 13.80 7.22 -4.56
CA VAL A 375 14.16 8.16 -3.47
C VAL A 375 13.39 9.48 -3.59
N THR A 376 13.14 9.97 -4.81
CA THR A 376 12.36 11.20 -4.98
C THR A 376 10.91 11.02 -4.55
N LEU A 377 10.28 9.88 -4.85
CA LEU A 377 8.94 9.58 -4.32
C LEU A 377 8.94 9.57 -2.79
N LYS A 378 9.94 8.93 -2.18
CA LYS A 378 10.08 8.88 -0.73
C LYS A 378 10.23 10.28 -0.12
N ASP A 379 10.98 11.17 -0.78
CA ASP A 379 11.15 12.56 -0.37
C ASP A 379 9.85 13.36 -0.53
N GLU A 380 9.13 13.19 -1.64
CA GLU A 380 7.82 13.83 -1.88
C GLU A 380 6.78 13.40 -0.83
N LEU A 381 6.71 12.10 -0.49
CA LEU A 381 5.84 11.59 0.58
C LEU A 381 6.25 12.14 1.94
N SER A 382 7.56 12.25 2.20
CA SER A 382 8.10 12.79 3.44
C SER A 382 7.80 14.29 3.57
N GLU A 383 7.82 15.02 2.46
CA GLU A 383 7.46 16.43 2.40
C GLU A 383 5.97 16.63 2.68
N LEU A 384 5.10 15.89 1.98
CA LEU A 384 3.65 15.91 2.23
C LEU A 384 3.32 15.56 3.68
N ASN A 385 3.98 14.55 4.25
CA ASN A 385 3.81 14.16 5.65
C ASN A 385 4.05 15.34 6.63
N LYS A 386 5.11 16.12 6.42
CA LYS A 386 5.54 17.19 7.35
C LYS A 386 4.67 18.44 7.34
N LYS A 387 3.72 18.56 6.42
CA LYS A 387 2.92 19.77 6.27
C LYS A 387 1.96 19.98 7.44
N ASN A 388 1.61 21.25 7.69
CA ASN A 388 0.60 21.60 8.69
C ASN A 388 -0.81 21.36 8.16
N TRP A 389 -1.20 20.09 8.07
CA TRP A 389 -2.50 19.69 7.51
C TRP A 389 -3.70 20.22 8.30
N LYS A 390 -3.52 20.57 9.58
CA LYS A 390 -4.58 21.23 10.36
C LYS A 390 -4.92 22.59 9.78
N GLU A 391 -3.92 23.37 9.38
CA GLU A 391 -4.13 24.68 8.76
C GLU A 391 -4.53 24.56 7.29
N ILE A 392 -3.98 23.60 6.56
CA ILE A 392 -4.26 23.41 5.13
C ILE A 392 -5.71 22.94 4.88
N LEU A 393 -6.29 22.16 5.80
CA LEU A 393 -7.61 21.54 5.62
C LEU A 393 -8.76 22.32 6.26
N VAL A 394 -8.47 23.41 6.97
CA VAL A 394 -9.45 24.42 7.38
C VAL A 394 -9.87 25.22 6.16
#